data_AF-A0A4U0SKA3-F1
#
_entry.id   AF-A0A4U0SKA3-F1
#
_cell.length_a   1.000
_cell.length_b   1.000
_cell.length_c   1.000
_cell.angle_alpha   90.00
_cell.angle_beta   90.00
_cell.angle_gamma   90.00
#
_symmetry.space_group_name_H-M   'P 1'
#
loop_
_entity.id
_entity.type
_entity.pdbx_description
1 polymer ?
#
loop_
_entity_poly.entity_id
_entity_poly.type
_entity_poly.pdbx_seq_one_letter_code
_entity_poly.pdbx_strand_id
1 'polypeptide(L)' 'MTSRGARTALSHRICTGIPRRRLGKLIAELAEPWVAGQESQLRERRGHDRLRAAGAG' A
#
# COMPACT_ATOMS: atom_id res chain seq x y z
N MET A 1 6.72 7.37 9.25
CA MET A 1 5.91 6.48 10.11
C MET A 1 5.93 5.06 9.55
N THR A 2 6.58 4.10 10.20
CA THR A 2 6.41 2.67 9.84
C THR A 2 5.20 2.15 10.60
N SER A 3 4.16 1.71 9.88
CA SER A 3 3.00 1.10 10.52
C SER A 3 3.39 -0.19 11.25
N ARG A 4 2.71 -0.52 12.35
CA ARG A 4 2.99 -1.74 13.14
C ARG A 4 2.91 -3.00 12.26
N GLY A 5 1.94 -3.04 11.34
CA GLY A 5 1.77 -4.13 10.38
C GLY A 5 2.93 -4.28 9.40
N ALA A 6 3.53 -3.17 8.93
CA ALA A 6 4.69 -3.25 8.04
C ALA A 6 5.89 -3.91 8.71
N ARG A 7 6.10 -3.66 10.01
CA ARG A 7 7.18 -4.29 10.76
C ARG A 7 6.97 -5.80 10.90
N THR A 8 5.76 -6.23 11.27
CA THR A 8 5.41 -7.65 11.38
C THR A 8 5.55 -8.39 10.05
N ALA A 9 5.09 -7.80 8.94
CA ALA A 9 5.21 -8.40 7.62
C ALA A 9 6.68 -8.57 7.18
N LEU A 10 7.53 -7.57 7.44
CA LEU A 10 8.95 -7.61 7.11
C LEU A 10 9.76 -8.58 8.00
N SER A 11 9.27 -8.92 9.19
CA SER A 11 9.84 -9.97 10.04
C SER A 11 9.50 -11.39 9.55
N HIS A 12 8.62 -11.54 8.57
CA HIS A 12 8.27 -12.85 8.00
C HIS A 12 9.44 -13.44 7.21
N ARG A 13 9.65 -14.77 7.30
CA ARG A 13 10.82 -15.45 6.70
C ARG A 13 10.92 -15.27 5.18
N ILE A 14 9.80 -15.11 4.49
CA ILE A 14 9.76 -14.81 3.04
C ILE A 14 10.43 -13.46 2.73
N CYS A 15 10.35 -12.49 3.65
CA CYS A 15 10.99 -11.18 3.50
C CYS A 15 12.42 -11.16 4.05
N THR A 16 12.82 -12.16 4.85
CA THR A 16 14.20 -12.28 5.35
C THR A 16 15.13 -12.78 4.25
N GLY A 17 16.31 -12.17 4.12
CA GLY A 17 17.31 -12.53 3.10
C GLY A 17 17.12 -11.85 1.74
N ILE A 18 16.07 -11.04 1.55
CA ILE A 18 15.90 -10.22 0.35
C ILE A 18 16.72 -8.92 0.52
N PRO A 19 17.63 -8.58 -0.42
CA PRO A 19 18.30 -7.29 -0.40
C PRO A 19 17.29 -6.14 -0.43
N ARG A 20 17.50 -5.11 0.41
CA ARG A 20 16.58 -3.97 0.52
C ARG A 20 16.27 -3.30 -0.83
N ARG A 21 17.24 -3.23 -1.75
CA ARG A 21 17.05 -2.73 -3.11
C ARG A 21 16.07 -3.59 -3.93
N ARG A 22 16.22 -4.91 -3.86
CA ARG A 22 15.37 -5.86 -4.58
C ARG A 22 13.94 -5.86 -4.03
N LEU A 23 13.80 -5.79 -2.70
CA LEU A 23 12.52 -5.62 -2.04
C LEU A 23 11.84 -4.30 -2.45
N GLY A 24 12.58 -3.20 -2.49
CA GLY A 24 12.04 -1.91 -2.95
C GLY A 24 11.54 -1.95 -4.39
N LYS A 25 12.27 -2.62 -5.29
CA LYS A 25 11.84 -2.82 -6.68
C LYS A 25 10.57 -3.66 -6.77
N LEU A 26 10.52 -4.79 -6.06
CA LEU A 26 9.34 -5.65 -6.00
C LEU A 26 8.11 -4.91 -5.48
N ILE A 27 8.27 -4.11 -4.42
CA ILE A 27 7.18 -3.29 -3.88
C ILE A 27 6.72 -2.27 -4.92
N ALA A 28 7.63 -1.59 -5.61
CA ALA A 28 7.26 -0.61 -6.63
C ALA A 28 6.48 -1.22 -7.79
N GLU A 29 6.90 -2.40 -8.28
CA GLU A 29 6.21 -3.13 -9.34
C GLU A 29 4.80 -3.58 -8.93
N LEU A 30 4.62 -3.98 -7.67
CA LEU A 30 3.33 -4.44 -7.14
C LEU A 30 2.44 -3.31 -6.61
N ALA A 31 2.99 -2.14 -6.32
CA ALA A 31 2.27 -1.04 -5.71
C ALA A 31 1.17 -0.50 -6.62
N GLU A 32 1.48 -0.25 -7.90
CA GLU A 32 0.53 0.26 -8.89
C GLU A 32 -0.75 -0.59 -8.99
N PRO A 33 -0.68 -1.90 -9.31
CA PRO A 33 -1.89 -2.73 -9.41
C PRO A 33 -2.59 -2.91 -8.05
N TRP A 34 -1.85 -2.95 -6.95
CA TRP A 34 -2.42 -3.02 -5.61
C TRP A 34 -3.20 -1.75 -5.25
N VAL A 35 -2.65 -0.56 -5.50
CA VAL A 35 -3.28 0.72 -5.21
C VAL A 35 -4.54 0.90 -6.06
N ALA A 36 -4.50 0.55 -7.34
CA ALA A 36 -5.67 0.59 -8.21
C ALA A 36 -6.80 -0.33 -7.70
N GLY A 37 -6.47 -1.56 -7.32
CA GLY A 37 -7.44 -2.51 -6.77
C GLY A 37 -7.99 -2.09 -5.40
N GLN A 38 -7.14 -1.54 -4.53
CA GLN A 38 -7.55 -1.02 -3.23
C GLN A 38 -8.47 0.19 -3.36
N GLU A 39 -8.19 1.13 -4.28
CA GLU A 39 -9.08 2.28 -4.48
C GLU A 39 -10.44 1.85 -5.05
N SER A 40 -10.49 0.84 -5.94
CA SER A 40 -11.75 0.25 -6.40
C SER A 40 -12.55 -0.36 -5.26
N GLN A 41 -11.94 -1.19 -4.42
CA GLN A 41 -12.60 -1.77 -3.24
C GLN A 41 -13.06 -0.70 -2.26
N LEU A 42 -12.25 0.34 -2.04
CA LEU A 42 -12.61 1.45 -1.16
C LEU A 42 -13.77 2.27 -1.75
N ARG A 43 -13.82 2.45 -3.06
CA ARG A 43 -14.93 3.10 -3.77
C ARG A 43 -16.21 2.28 -3.63
N GLU A 44 -16.15 0.97 -3.83
CA GLU A 44 -17.28 0.06 -3.63
C GLU A 44 -17.82 0.16 -2.19
N ARG A 45 -16.91 0.17 -1.21
CA ARG A 45 -17.29 0.29 0.21
C ARG A 45 -17.82 1.68 0.58
N ARG A 46 -17.32 2.75 -0.05
CA ARG A 46 -17.81 4.13 0.16
C ARG A 46 -19.10 4.41 -0.61
N GLY A 47 -19.31 3.76 -1.75
CA GLY A 47 -20.37 4.09 -2.71
C GLY A 47 -20.15 5.40 -3.48
N HIS A 48 -19.03 6.10 -3.27
CA HIS A 48 -18.70 7.37 -3.92
C HIS A 48 -17.18 7.62 -3.96
N ASP A 49 -16.76 8.50 -4.88
CA ASP A 49 -15.35 8.90 -5.02
C ASP A 49 -14.86 9.69 -3.80
N ARG A 50 -13.54 9.73 -3.61
CA ARG A 50 -12.92 10.45 -2.50
C ARG A 50 -13.18 11.95 -2.61
N LEU A 51 -14.12 12.45 -1.81
CA LEU A 51 -14.37 13.87 -1.68
C LEU A 51 -13.31 14.51 -0.78
N ARG A 52 -12.61 15.53 -1.28
CA ARG A 52 -11.91 16.48 -0.41
C ARG A 52 -12.93 17.49 0.11
N ALA A 53 -12.83 17.86 1.38
CA ALA A 53 -13.61 18.97 1.91
C ALA A 53 -13.31 20.23 1.08
N ALA A 54 -14.35 21.01 0.77
CA ALA A 54 -14.17 22.32 0.16
C ALA A 54 -13.22 23.15 1.02
N GLY A 55 -12.14 23.69 0.41
CA GLY A 55 -11.15 24.52 1.11
C GLY A 55 -9.94 23.78 1.69
N ALA A 56 -9.77 22.47 1.45
CA ALA A 56 -8.53 21.76 1.78
C ALA A 56 -7.44 22.02 0.70
N GLY A 57 -6.86 23.22 0.73
CA GLY A 57 -5.74 23.66 -0.11
C GLY A 57 -4.63 24.27 0.74
#